data_AF-A0ABC9XLQ2-F1
#
_entry.id   AF-A0ABC9XLQ2-F1
#
_cell.length_a   1.000
_cell.length_b   1.000
_cell.length_c   1.000
_cell.angle_alpha   90.00
_cell.angle_beta   90.00
_cell.angle_gamma   90.00
#
_symmetry.space_group_name_H-M   'P 1'
#
loop_
_entity.id
_entity.type
_entity.pdbx_description
1 polymer ?
#
loop_
_entity_poly.entity_id
_entity_poly.type
_entity_poly.pdbx_seq_one_letter_code
_entity_poly.pdbx_strand_id
1 'polypeptide(L)'
;MSSSIADPTLRAGDRRCPHPGAADVIGSTGLLEYPRSCVGLYSGYAMGCIQSISCKSKVFRESISVIEVKASIDPIPTSIDESSSVVLRYRTPHFRASAQVLVPPIPKKETWIVGWIQACSHMEFYNHYGEQGMSSWELPDLLDGKIQAISDSDGVNYPWYGNTTETCTIVGPTKKESKFNISMNDNFYPSVTWAVPVSESNVAKLTSIHRDQSFTTWLVATNTATNEMVTLQTIKWRMRLGIEVNPSRPLGHRAKLQEPSAQEQPQVLSKNEPIPPSALVKPNANDAQSHAIYFGNAFNITTCLGNA
;
A
#
# COMPACT_ATOMS: atom_id res chain seq x y z
N MET A 1 4.24 -28.71 19.80
CA MET A 1 3.48 -28.65 21.06
C MET A 1 2.62 -27.40 21.01
N SER A 2 1.29 -27.58 21.09
CA SER A 2 0.24 -26.67 21.59
C SER A 2 0.27 -25.18 21.15
N SER A 3 -0.59 -24.76 20.20
CA SER A 3 -1.89 -24.06 20.42
C SER A 3 -1.73 -22.57 20.82
N SER A 4 -2.54 -21.59 20.38
CA SER A 4 -4.00 -21.62 20.25
C SER A 4 -4.56 -20.51 19.35
N ILE A 5 -5.70 -20.85 18.77
CA ILE A 5 -6.78 -20.00 18.23
C ILE A 5 -7.40 -19.16 19.35
N ALA A 6 -7.90 -17.96 19.05
CA ALA A 6 -8.90 -17.27 19.88
C ALA A 6 -9.98 -16.62 19.00
N ASP A 7 -11.22 -17.00 19.30
CA ASP A 7 -12.52 -16.56 18.78
C ASP A 7 -13.02 -15.32 19.57
N PRO A 8 -13.77 -14.36 18.99
CA PRO A 8 -14.11 -13.11 19.66
C PRO A 8 -15.55 -13.08 20.19
N THR A 9 -15.71 -12.77 21.48
CA THR A 9 -16.95 -12.16 22.01
C THR A 9 -16.63 -11.35 23.27
N LEU A 10 -16.96 -10.05 23.28
CA LEU A 10 -17.78 -9.41 24.34
C LEU A 10 -17.84 -7.87 24.19
N ARG A 11 -19.01 -7.38 24.60
CA ARG A 11 -19.59 -6.04 24.43
C ARG A 11 -19.08 -4.99 25.43
N ALA A 12 -19.22 -3.74 24.99
CA ALA A 12 -19.71 -2.53 25.67
C ALA A 12 -19.21 -2.18 27.09
N GLY A 13 -18.58 -0.99 27.18
CA GLY A 13 -18.29 -0.28 28.41
C GLY A 13 -18.24 1.23 28.19
N ASP A 14 -19.38 1.86 28.49
CA ASP A 14 -19.69 3.29 28.53
C ASP A 14 -18.67 4.12 29.34
N ARG A 15 -18.24 5.29 28.85
CA ARG A 15 -17.68 6.39 29.67
C ARG A 15 -17.73 7.73 28.93
N ARG A 16 -18.68 8.56 29.36
CA ARG A 16 -18.86 9.99 29.04
C ARG A 16 -17.73 10.85 29.61
N CYS A 17 -17.41 11.94 28.90
CA CYS A 17 -16.86 13.17 29.48
C CYS A 17 -17.49 14.41 28.81
N PRO A 18 -17.53 15.58 29.49
CA PRO A 18 -18.64 16.54 29.39
C PRO A 18 -18.36 17.79 28.55
N HIS A 19 -19.45 18.45 28.14
CA HIS A 19 -19.53 19.81 27.60
C HIS A 19 -19.06 20.90 28.59
N PRO A 20 -18.60 22.04 28.06
CA PRO A 20 -19.09 23.37 28.43
C PRO A 20 -19.76 24.01 27.20
N GLY A 21 -20.89 24.69 27.26
CA GLY A 21 -21.27 25.75 28.21
C GLY A 21 -21.30 27.06 27.41
N ALA A 22 -22.47 27.44 26.91
CA ALA A 22 -22.72 28.64 26.11
C ALA A 22 -22.83 29.90 26.99
N ALA A 23 -22.38 31.04 26.45
CA ALA A 23 -22.78 32.38 26.89
C ALA A 23 -22.74 33.36 25.70
N ASP A 24 -23.94 33.71 25.25
CA ASP A 24 -24.47 35.01 24.78
C ASP A 24 -23.74 36.26 25.37
N VAL A 25 -23.68 37.50 24.84
CA VAL A 25 -24.53 38.26 23.88
C VAL A 25 -23.94 39.68 23.64
N ILE A 26 -24.23 40.25 22.45
CA ILE A 26 -24.42 41.68 22.05
C ILE A 26 -23.27 42.73 22.10
N GLY A 27 -23.10 43.45 20.98
CA GLY A 27 -22.54 44.82 20.95
C GLY A 27 -22.37 45.40 19.54
N SER A 28 -23.28 46.28 19.15
CA SER A 28 -23.48 46.92 17.83
C SER A 28 -22.62 48.17 17.53
N THR A 29 -22.72 48.66 16.28
CA THR A 29 -22.35 49.99 15.72
C THR A 29 -20.86 50.21 15.41
N GLY A 30 -20.40 50.85 14.34
CA GLY A 30 -20.99 51.74 13.32
C GLY A 30 -19.95 52.83 12.98
N LEU A 31 -19.94 53.29 11.71
CA LEU A 31 -19.19 54.43 11.11
C LEU A 31 -17.69 54.22 10.78
N LEU A 32 -17.29 54.28 9.50
CA LEU A 32 -17.02 55.46 8.63
C LEU A 32 -15.69 56.14 8.98
N GLU A 33 -14.70 56.03 8.07
CA GLU A 33 -14.01 57.16 7.41
C GLU A 33 -12.61 56.76 6.90
N TYR A 34 -12.38 57.05 5.61
CA TYR A 34 -11.05 57.22 5.05
C TYR A 34 -10.43 58.50 5.60
N PRO A 35 -9.10 58.54 5.74
CA PRO A 35 -8.39 59.71 5.24
C PRO A 35 -7.26 59.36 4.29
N ARG A 36 -7.22 60.11 3.20
CA ARG A 36 -6.01 60.38 2.43
C ARG A 36 -5.09 61.29 3.26
N SER A 37 -3.84 60.89 3.39
CA SER A 37 -2.67 61.73 3.64
C SER A 37 -1.44 60.84 3.41
N CYS A 38 -0.23 61.28 3.16
CA CYS A 38 0.37 62.52 2.68
C CYS A 38 1.76 62.07 2.22
N VAL A 39 2.28 62.64 1.13
CA VAL A 39 3.66 62.41 0.69
C VAL A 39 4.60 62.94 1.78
N GLY A 40 5.41 62.05 2.36
CA GLY A 40 6.41 62.36 3.36
C GLY A 40 7.66 61.52 3.13
N LEU A 41 8.64 62.12 2.45
CA LEU A 41 10.04 61.67 2.46
C LEU A 41 10.58 61.78 3.88
N TYR A 42 11.03 60.69 4.49
CA TYR A 42 12.17 60.70 5.41
C TYR A 42 12.93 59.38 5.39
N SER A 43 14.25 59.55 5.32
CA SER A 43 15.35 58.59 5.34
C SER A 43 15.29 57.58 6.49
N GLY A 44 15.68 56.33 6.21
CA GLY A 44 15.87 55.31 7.25
C GLY A 44 16.36 53.98 6.68
N TYR A 45 17.57 53.60 7.07
CA TYR A 45 18.24 52.34 6.78
C TYR A 45 17.35 51.09 6.99
N ALA A 46 17.26 50.23 5.98
CA ALA A 46 17.19 48.77 6.12
C ALA A 46 17.24 48.11 4.73
N MET A 47 18.43 47.80 4.21
CA MET A 47 18.56 46.79 3.16
C MET A 47 18.37 45.41 3.80
N GLY A 48 17.14 45.14 4.23
CA GLY A 48 16.68 43.81 4.59
C GLY A 48 16.39 43.05 3.31
N CYS A 49 17.30 42.16 2.91
CA CYS A 49 17.02 41.15 1.91
C CYS A 49 15.93 40.20 2.46
N ILE A 50 14.66 40.57 2.28
CA ILE A 50 13.52 39.66 2.44
C ILE A 50 13.47 38.82 1.15
N GLN A 51 14.40 37.88 1.04
CA GLN A 51 14.28 36.78 0.10
C GLN A 51 14.46 35.47 0.87
N SER A 52 13.59 34.50 0.55
CA SER A 52 13.87 33.07 0.58
C SER A 52 13.55 32.21 1.82
N ILE A 53 12.52 32.52 2.62
CA ILE A 53 12.01 31.50 3.57
C ILE A 53 11.35 30.33 2.82
N SER A 54 10.67 30.60 1.70
CA SER A 54 10.05 29.58 0.85
C SER A 54 11.08 28.76 0.02
N CYS A 55 12.22 29.34 -0.34
CA CYS A 55 13.18 28.65 -1.22
C CYS A 55 14.03 27.61 -0.48
N LYS A 56 14.30 27.80 0.82
CA LYS A 56 15.15 26.87 1.60
C LYS A 56 14.53 25.50 1.80
N SER A 57 13.20 25.39 1.96
CA SER A 57 12.54 24.08 2.04
C SER A 57 12.62 23.36 0.70
N LYS A 58 12.48 24.07 -0.42
CA LYS A 58 12.65 23.52 -1.76
C LYS A 58 14.04 22.92 -1.97
N VAL A 59 15.08 23.63 -1.52
CA VAL A 59 16.48 23.15 -1.59
C VAL A 59 16.72 21.91 -0.71
N PHE A 60 16.11 21.83 0.48
CA PHE A 60 16.22 20.65 1.34
C PHE A 60 15.64 19.40 0.66
N ARG A 61 14.50 19.52 -0.01
CA ARG A 61 13.86 18.41 -0.74
C ARG A 61 14.77 17.84 -1.83
N GLU A 62 15.37 18.74 -2.62
CA GLU A 62 16.26 18.38 -3.73
C GLU A 62 17.61 17.83 -3.26
N SER A 63 17.91 17.89 -1.95
CA SER A 63 19.16 17.40 -1.37
C SER A 63 19.04 16.07 -0.62
N ILE A 64 17.84 15.50 -0.47
CA ILE A 64 17.71 14.09 -0.07
C ILE A 64 18.21 13.23 -1.22
N SER A 65 19.22 12.41 -0.97
CA SER A 65 19.86 11.61 -2.02
C SER A 65 19.75 10.12 -1.73
N VAL A 66 19.58 9.35 -2.81
CA VAL A 66 19.57 7.90 -2.78
C VAL A 66 20.93 7.43 -3.26
N ILE A 67 21.71 6.80 -2.38
CA ILE A 67 23.07 6.33 -2.68
C ILE A 67 23.01 5.03 -3.47
N GLU A 68 22.14 4.11 -3.06
CA GLU A 68 22.00 2.79 -3.66
C GLU A 68 20.54 2.34 -3.57
N VAL A 69 20.05 1.69 -4.63
CA VAL A 69 18.77 0.97 -4.63
C VAL A 69 19.01 -0.41 -5.19
N LYS A 70 18.46 -1.41 -4.50
CA LYS A 70 18.41 -2.80 -4.96
C LYS A 70 16.97 -3.26 -4.99
N ALA A 71 16.60 -3.94 -6.06
CA ALA A 71 15.33 -4.60 -6.21
C ALA A 71 15.55 -5.97 -6.83
N SER A 72 14.93 -7.01 -6.28
CA SER A 72 15.01 -8.37 -6.81
C SER A 72 13.78 -9.18 -6.44
N ILE A 73 13.50 -10.22 -7.22
CA ILE A 73 12.65 -11.33 -6.79
C ILE A 73 13.54 -12.55 -6.56
N ASP A 74 13.37 -13.20 -5.40
CA ASP A 74 14.17 -14.37 -5.02
C ASP A 74 14.11 -15.45 -6.13
N PRO A 75 15.26 -16.04 -6.54
CA PRO A 75 15.33 -17.00 -7.65
C PRO A 75 14.88 -18.41 -7.23
N ILE A 76 13.86 -18.49 -6.40
CA ILE A 76 13.26 -19.72 -5.89
C ILE A 76 11.91 -19.86 -6.60
N PRO A 77 11.47 -21.05 -7.03
CA PRO A 77 10.13 -21.22 -7.58
C PRO A 77 9.05 -21.12 -6.49
N THR A 78 7.81 -20.89 -6.89
CA THR A 78 6.65 -20.97 -5.99
C THR A 78 6.58 -22.37 -5.35
N SER A 79 6.46 -22.42 -4.03
CA SER A 79 6.27 -23.69 -3.31
C SER A 79 4.78 -24.01 -3.17
N ILE A 80 4.39 -25.26 -3.40
CA ILE A 80 3.02 -25.74 -3.27
C ILE A 80 2.94 -26.70 -2.06
N ASP A 81 1.92 -26.52 -1.22
CA ASP A 81 1.63 -27.35 -0.05
C ASP A 81 0.21 -27.94 -0.16
N GLU A 82 0.17 -29.26 -0.34
CA GLU A 82 -1.05 -30.07 -0.39
C GLU A 82 -1.34 -30.83 0.92
N SER A 83 -0.69 -30.48 2.04
CA SER A 83 -0.85 -31.22 3.31
C SER A 83 -2.28 -31.19 3.87
N SER A 84 -3.10 -30.22 3.47
CA SER A 84 -4.48 -30.07 3.94
C SER A 84 -5.47 -30.72 2.97
N SER A 85 -6.42 -31.49 3.52
CA SER A 85 -7.54 -32.05 2.77
C SER A 85 -8.62 -31.02 2.38
N VAL A 86 -8.53 -29.78 2.88
CA VAL A 86 -9.54 -28.72 2.68
C VAL A 86 -9.05 -27.64 1.72
N VAL A 87 -7.76 -27.28 1.81
CA VAL A 87 -7.17 -26.21 1.00
C VAL A 87 -5.84 -26.61 0.38
N LEU A 88 -5.56 -26.03 -0.79
CA LEU A 88 -4.23 -25.90 -1.37
C LEU A 88 -3.59 -24.61 -0.88
N ARG A 89 -2.34 -24.69 -0.40
CA ARG A 89 -1.54 -23.50 -0.09
C ARG A 89 -0.41 -23.36 -1.10
N TYR A 90 -0.05 -22.14 -1.41
CA TYR A 90 1.17 -21.88 -2.14
C TYR A 90 1.86 -20.63 -1.60
N ARG A 91 3.18 -20.56 -1.78
CA ARG A 91 4.00 -19.41 -1.41
C ARG A 91 4.82 -18.96 -2.60
N THR A 92 4.58 -17.75 -3.07
CA THR A 92 5.41 -17.18 -4.13
C THR A 92 6.75 -16.71 -3.58
N PRO A 93 7.76 -16.49 -4.44
CA PRO A 93 9.05 -15.95 -4.03
C PRO A 93 8.87 -14.53 -3.50
N HIS A 94 9.80 -14.07 -2.65
CA HIS A 94 9.75 -12.71 -2.15
C HIS A 94 10.25 -11.73 -3.19
N PHE A 95 9.44 -10.69 -3.45
CA PHE A 95 9.97 -9.41 -3.90
C PHE A 95 10.72 -8.75 -2.74
N ARG A 96 11.88 -8.18 -3.03
CA ARG A 96 12.71 -7.45 -2.08
C ARG A 96 13.13 -6.13 -2.70
N ALA A 97 12.98 -5.05 -1.94
CA ALA A 97 13.56 -3.77 -2.27
C ALA A 97 14.33 -3.22 -1.07
N SER A 98 15.47 -2.61 -1.31
CA SER A 98 16.23 -1.88 -0.30
C SER A 98 16.88 -0.64 -0.89
N ALA A 99 17.04 0.37 -0.06
CA ALA A 99 17.67 1.61 -0.43
C ALA A 99 18.54 2.14 0.70
N GLN A 100 19.68 2.71 0.32
CA GLN A 100 20.51 3.50 1.20
C GLN A 100 20.27 4.97 0.93
N VAL A 101 19.78 5.68 1.94
CA VAL A 101 19.36 7.08 1.81
C VAL A 101 20.28 7.96 2.65
N LEU A 102 20.62 9.12 2.10
CA LEU A 102 21.34 10.18 2.78
C LEU A 102 20.46 11.43 2.85
N VAL A 103 20.10 11.80 4.07
CA VAL A 103 19.29 12.98 4.37
C VAL A 103 20.23 14.08 4.90
N PRO A 104 20.19 15.30 4.33
CA PRO A 104 21.03 16.39 4.78
C PRO A 104 20.63 16.86 6.19
N PRO A 105 21.48 17.66 6.88
CA PRO A 105 21.15 18.21 8.19
C PRO A 105 19.81 18.97 8.16
N ILE A 106 18.93 18.67 9.12
CA ILE A 106 17.62 19.32 9.26
C ILE A 106 17.82 20.50 10.22
N PRO A 107 17.75 21.77 9.75
CA PRO A 107 18.09 22.91 10.59
C PRO A 107 17.00 23.29 11.59
N LYS A 108 15.76 22.86 11.35
CA LYS A 108 14.57 23.23 12.12
C LYS A 108 13.97 22.02 12.83
N LYS A 109 12.99 22.28 13.70
CA LYS A 109 12.12 21.26 14.28
C LYS A 109 11.14 20.76 13.22
N GLU A 110 11.63 19.93 12.32
CA GLU A 110 10.85 19.26 11.29
C GLU A 110 11.02 17.75 11.45
N THR A 111 9.96 16.99 11.21
CA THR A 111 10.00 15.54 11.21
C THR A 111 9.75 15.04 9.80
N TRP A 112 10.66 14.20 9.33
CA TRP A 112 10.58 13.57 8.02
C TRP A 112 10.49 12.06 8.20
N ILE A 113 9.62 11.42 7.43
CA ILE A 113 9.54 9.97 7.32
C ILE A 113 10.00 9.59 5.92
N VAL A 114 10.98 8.71 5.82
CA VAL A 114 11.42 8.14 4.55
C VAL A 114 11.02 6.66 4.54
N GLY A 115 10.30 6.21 3.52
CA GLY A 115 9.87 4.84 3.45
C GLY A 115 9.26 4.40 2.12
N TRP A 116 8.79 3.17 2.11
CA TRP A 116 8.20 2.53 0.94
C TRP A 116 6.67 2.67 0.90
N ILE A 117 6.16 3.07 -0.26
CA ILE A 117 4.74 3.04 -0.62
C ILE A 117 4.59 2.02 -1.75
N GLN A 118 3.57 1.17 -1.69
CA GLN A 118 3.27 0.21 -2.76
C GLN A 118 1.81 0.34 -3.18
N ALA A 119 1.55 0.10 -4.46
CA ALA A 119 0.20 0.02 -4.99
C ALA A 119 0.07 -1.07 -6.05
N CYS A 120 -1.07 -1.76 -6.03
CA CYS A 120 -1.46 -2.72 -7.06
C CYS A 120 -2.11 -1.98 -8.24
N SER A 121 -1.57 -2.17 -9.44
CA SER A 121 -1.99 -1.49 -10.69
C SER A 121 -2.69 -2.42 -11.68
N HIS A 122 -2.58 -3.74 -11.46
CA HIS A 122 -3.28 -4.76 -12.23
C HIS A 122 -3.45 -6.00 -11.36
N MET A 123 -4.63 -6.61 -11.41
CA MET A 123 -4.92 -7.83 -10.66
C MET A 123 -5.84 -8.76 -11.44
N GLU A 124 -5.35 -9.97 -11.67
CA GLU A 124 -6.11 -11.15 -12.05
C GLU A 124 -5.84 -12.23 -10.99
N PHE A 125 -6.90 -12.82 -10.46
CA PHE A 125 -6.78 -13.96 -9.55
C PHE A 125 -7.99 -14.87 -9.70
N TYR A 126 -7.84 -15.94 -10.48
CA TYR A 126 -8.89 -16.90 -10.80
C TYR A 126 -8.60 -18.28 -10.23
N ASN A 127 -9.62 -18.94 -9.71
CA ASN A 127 -9.62 -20.35 -9.34
C ASN A 127 -10.67 -21.07 -10.17
N HIS A 128 -10.27 -22.04 -10.99
CA HIS A 128 -11.20 -22.77 -11.85
C HIS A 128 -11.59 -24.11 -11.23
N TYR A 129 -12.87 -24.45 -11.31
CA TYR A 129 -13.44 -25.69 -10.80
C TYR A 129 -14.04 -26.54 -11.93
N GLY A 130 -13.31 -26.68 -13.05
CA GLY A 130 -13.77 -27.40 -14.24
C GLY A 130 -15.08 -26.82 -14.79
N GLU A 131 -16.03 -27.68 -15.13
CA GLU A 131 -17.34 -27.29 -15.67
C GLU A 131 -18.25 -26.61 -14.63
N GLN A 132 -17.90 -26.66 -13.33
CA GLN A 132 -18.73 -26.04 -12.29
C GLN A 132 -18.62 -24.51 -12.28
N GLY A 133 -17.52 -23.96 -12.83
CA GLY A 133 -17.31 -22.51 -12.90
C GLY A 133 -15.94 -22.08 -12.36
N MET A 134 -15.85 -20.82 -11.94
CA MET A 134 -14.64 -20.22 -11.36
C MET A 134 -14.98 -19.30 -10.19
N SER A 135 -14.02 -19.08 -9.30
CA SER A 135 -14.04 -17.94 -8.38
C SER A 135 -12.93 -16.95 -8.71
N SER A 136 -13.13 -15.70 -8.33
CA SER A 136 -12.21 -14.59 -8.61
C SER A 136 -12.09 -13.70 -7.39
N TRP A 137 -10.88 -13.20 -7.13
CA TRP A 137 -10.68 -12.05 -6.26
C TRP A 137 -10.47 -10.82 -7.13
N GLU A 138 -11.31 -9.81 -6.93
CA GLU A 138 -11.40 -8.67 -7.82
C GLU A 138 -11.26 -7.36 -7.06
N LEU A 139 -10.75 -6.35 -7.76
CA LEU A 139 -10.71 -4.97 -7.32
C LEU A 139 -11.61 -4.17 -8.25
N PRO A 140 -12.92 -4.02 -7.95
CA PRO A 140 -13.90 -3.47 -8.91
C PRO A 140 -13.51 -2.10 -9.46
N ASP A 141 -13.06 -1.18 -8.61
CA ASP A 141 -12.68 0.16 -9.06
C ASP A 141 -11.41 0.18 -9.94
N LEU A 142 -10.52 -0.79 -9.75
CA LEU A 142 -9.34 -0.99 -10.62
C LEU A 142 -9.76 -1.63 -11.95
N LEU A 143 -10.64 -2.63 -11.90
CA LEU A 143 -11.18 -3.33 -13.06
C LEU A 143 -11.99 -2.40 -13.98
N ASP A 144 -12.83 -1.55 -13.38
CA ASP A 144 -13.64 -0.54 -14.07
C ASP A 144 -12.80 0.65 -14.57
N GLY A 145 -11.51 0.71 -14.22
CA GLY A 145 -10.62 1.81 -14.58
C GLY A 145 -10.94 3.14 -13.88
N LYS A 146 -11.70 3.12 -12.78
CA LYS A 146 -11.99 4.33 -11.96
C LYS A 146 -10.75 4.81 -11.22
N ILE A 147 -9.87 3.89 -10.85
CA ILE A 147 -8.55 4.16 -10.27
C ILE A 147 -7.47 3.49 -11.11
N GLN A 148 -6.27 4.09 -11.13
CA GLN A 148 -5.11 3.55 -11.85
C GLN A 148 -4.33 2.52 -11.02
N ALA A 149 -4.41 2.65 -9.70
CA ALA A 149 -3.78 1.74 -8.75
C ALA A 149 -4.49 1.84 -7.40
N ILE A 150 -4.41 0.80 -6.59
CA ILE A 150 -4.92 0.79 -5.22
C ILE A 150 -3.78 0.63 -4.21
N SER A 151 -3.85 1.34 -3.09
CA SER A 151 -2.85 1.25 -2.02
C SER A 151 -2.65 -0.19 -1.57
N ASP A 152 -1.41 -0.60 -1.33
CA ASP A 152 -1.07 -1.91 -0.74
C ASP A 152 -0.44 -1.74 0.65
N SER A 153 -0.97 -0.76 1.38
CA SER A 153 -0.57 -0.41 2.75
C SER A 153 -0.91 -1.51 3.76
N ASP A 154 -0.20 -1.52 4.90
CA ASP A 154 -0.45 -2.39 6.06
C ASP A 154 -1.87 -2.24 6.67
N GLY A 155 -2.64 -1.23 6.24
CA GLY A 155 -3.99 -0.94 6.71
C GLY A 155 -4.03 -0.08 7.98
N VAL A 156 -2.88 0.18 8.59
CA VAL A 156 -2.74 0.92 9.86
C VAL A 156 -2.10 2.29 9.61
N ASN A 157 -0.95 2.33 8.94
CA ASN A 157 -0.10 3.50 8.78
C ASN A 157 -0.02 3.93 7.32
N TYR A 158 -1.16 4.35 6.75
CA TYR A 158 -1.18 4.88 5.39
C TYR A 158 -0.24 6.08 5.23
N PRO A 159 0.48 6.19 4.09
CA PRO A 159 0.44 5.33 2.91
C PRO A 159 1.51 4.22 2.90
N TRP A 160 2.15 3.96 4.03
CA TRP A 160 3.34 3.11 4.10
C TRP A 160 2.98 1.63 3.95
N TYR A 161 3.82 0.90 3.21
CA TYR A 161 3.68 -0.55 3.06
C TYR A 161 3.81 -1.28 4.42
N GLY A 162 4.67 -0.75 5.30
CA GLY A 162 4.85 -1.25 6.66
C GLY A 162 5.55 -0.21 7.53
N ASN A 163 5.82 -0.55 8.79
CA ASN A 163 6.34 0.38 9.79
C ASN A 163 7.60 -0.09 10.52
N THR A 164 8.22 -1.18 10.08
CA THR A 164 9.38 -1.78 10.73
C THR A 164 10.67 -1.39 10.02
N THR A 165 11.06 -2.15 8.99
CA THR A 165 12.22 -1.84 8.14
C THR A 165 11.86 -0.96 6.96
N GLU A 166 10.56 -0.77 6.74
CA GLU A 166 9.99 -0.14 5.56
C GLU A 166 10.00 1.39 5.65
N THR A 167 10.14 1.94 6.86
CA THR A 167 10.16 3.39 7.12
C THR A 167 11.28 3.76 8.09
N CYS A 168 11.74 5.01 8.01
CA CYS A 168 12.69 5.62 8.92
C CYS A 168 12.25 7.05 9.23
N THR A 169 12.14 7.39 10.52
CA THR A 169 11.77 8.73 10.98
C THR A 169 13.00 9.51 11.40
N ILE A 170 13.21 10.68 10.80
CA ILE A 170 14.24 11.64 11.18
C ILE A 170 13.58 12.85 11.83
N VAL A 171 13.96 13.12 13.07
CA VAL A 171 13.47 14.28 13.83
C VAL A 171 14.56 15.34 13.89
N GLY A 172 14.27 16.51 13.33
CA GLY A 172 15.13 17.69 13.42
C GLY A 172 15.01 18.43 14.75
N PRO A 173 15.97 19.30 15.08
CA PRO A 173 17.11 19.64 14.25
C PRO A 173 18.24 18.58 14.32
N THR A 174 18.90 18.32 13.19
CA THR A 174 20.11 17.49 13.11
C THR A 174 21.31 18.32 12.67
N LYS A 175 22.49 18.05 13.25
CA LYS A 175 23.73 18.80 12.95
C LYS A 175 24.56 18.18 11.82
N LYS A 176 24.32 16.90 11.53
CA LYS A 176 25.03 16.11 10.53
C LYS A 176 24.01 15.46 9.61
N GLU A 177 24.48 15.04 8.44
CA GLU A 177 23.72 14.18 7.56
C GLU A 177 23.35 12.86 8.25
N SER A 178 22.19 12.34 7.92
CA SER A 178 21.68 11.06 8.40
C SER A 178 21.73 10.05 7.27
N LYS A 179 22.51 8.98 7.45
CA LYS A 179 22.62 7.88 6.50
C LYS A 179 22.02 6.62 7.09
N PHE A 180 21.10 5.98 6.38
CA PHE A 180 20.42 4.78 6.85
C PHE A 180 20.00 3.88 5.68
N ASN A 181 19.65 2.63 6.01
CA ASN A 181 19.08 1.68 5.07
C ASN A 181 17.61 1.44 5.43
N ILE A 182 16.78 1.33 4.41
CA ILE A 182 15.37 0.95 4.50
C ILE A 182 15.11 -0.17 3.51
N SER A 183 14.24 -1.09 3.87
CA SER A 183 13.93 -2.27 3.08
C SER A 183 12.47 -2.66 3.20
N MET A 184 11.96 -3.33 2.19
CA MET A 184 10.68 -4.01 2.23
C MET A 184 10.79 -5.36 1.58
N ASN A 185 9.86 -6.24 1.92
CA ASN A 185 9.69 -7.51 1.25
C ASN A 185 8.21 -7.84 1.15
N ASP A 186 7.83 -8.50 0.06
CA ASP A 186 6.44 -8.85 -0.22
C ASP A 186 6.37 -10.22 -0.90
N ASN A 187 5.35 -10.99 -0.57
CA ASN A 187 5.05 -12.27 -1.21
C ASN A 187 3.59 -12.68 -1.00
N PHE A 188 3.11 -13.58 -1.85
CA PHE A 188 1.77 -14.14 -1.72
C PHE A 188 1.81 -15.47 -0.99
N TYR A 189 0.96 -15.59 0.02
CA TYR A 189 0.79 -16.81 0.78
C TYR A 189 -0.69 -17.15 1.05
N PRO A 190 -1.51 -17.35 0.00
CA PRO A 190 -2.94 -17.60 0.18
C PRO A 190 -3.26 -19.08 0.43
N SER A 191 -4.51 -19.33 0.80
CA SER A 191 -5.13 -20.67 0.84
C SER A 191 -6.31 -20.70 -0.11
N VAL A 192 -6.39 -21.72 -0.97
CA VAL A 192 -7.47 -21.90 -1.95
C VAL A 192 -8.19 -23.21 -1.67
N THR A 193 -9.52 -23.22 -1.63
CA THR A 193 -10.30 -24.43 -1.34
C THR A 193 -10.22 -25.44 -2.49
N TRP A 194 -10.13 -26.73 -2.15
CA TRP A 194 -10.23 -27.79 -3.15
C TRP A 194 -11.63 -27.89 -3.76
N ALA A 195 -12.65 -27.70 -2.93
CA ALA A 195 -14.06 -27.72 -3.31
C ALA A 195 -14.53 -26.34 -3.78
N VAL A 196 -15.67 -26.33 -4.47
CA VAL A 196 -16.34 -25.08 -4.86
C VAL A 196 -16.79 -24.37 -3.58
N PRO A 197 -16.44 -23.08 -3.35
CA PRO A 197 -16.66 -22.40 -2.07
C PRO A 197 -18.09 -22.41 -1.53
N VAL A 198 -19.09 -22.56 -2.40
CA VAL A 198 -20.53 -22.56 -2.02
C VAL A 198 -21.16 -23.96 -2.00
N SER A 199 -20.40 -25.02 -2.31
CA SER A 199 -20.96 -26.37 -2.35
C SER A 199 -20.97 -27.00 -0.96
N GLU A 200 -22.03 -27.73 -0.62
CA GLU A 200 -22.10 -28.57 0.59
C GLU A 200 -21.20 -29.82 0.49
N SER A 201 -20.49 -29.99 -0.63
CA SER A 201 -19.64 -31.14 -0.92
C SER A 201 -18.18 -30.82 -0.66
N ASN A 202 -17.48 -31.70 0.06
CA ASN A 202 -16.02 -31.63 0.22
C ASN A 202 -15.25 -32.28 -0.95
N VAL A 203 -15.92 -32.57 -2.07
CA VAL A 203 -15.28 -33.17 -3.23
C VAL A 203 -14.36 -32.15 -3.89
N ALA A 204 -13.09 -32.52 -4.07
CA ALA A 204 -12.11 -31.70 -4.77
C ALA A 204 -12.55 -31.49 -6.23
N LYS A 205 -12.69 -30.23 -6.63
CA LYS A 205 -13.07 -29.79 -7.97
C LYS A 205 -12.12 -28.76 -8.57
N LEU A 206 -11.21 -28.20 -7.78
CA LEU A 206 -10.20 -27.26 -8.27
C LEU A 206 -9.40 -27.91 -9.41
N THR A 207 -9.27 -27.18 -10.50
CA THR A 207 -8.61 -27.60 -11.75
C THR A 207 -7.45 -26.70 -12.14
N SER A 208 -7.51 -25.42 -11.81
CA SER A 208 -6.36 -24.52 -11.95
C SER A 208 -6.48 -23.28 -11.08
N ILE A 209 -5.34 -22.66 -10.83
CA ILE A 209 -5.21 -21.33 -10.25
C ILE A 209 -4.42 -20.48 -11.23
N HIS A 210 -4.94 -19.31 -11.56
CA HIS A 210 -4.25 -18.29 -12.35
C HIS A 210 -4.14 -17.03 -11.52
N ARG A 211 -2.94 -16.44 -11.50
CA ARG A 211 -2.72 -15.16 -10.85
C ARG A 211 -1.73 -14.32 -11.62
N ASP A 212 -2.09 -13.07 -11.82
CA ASP A 212 -1.26 -12.09 -12.50
C ASP A 212 -1.46 -10.73 -11.84
N GLN A 213 -0.43 -10.22 -11.17
CA GLN A 213 -0.52 -8.94 -10.49
C GLN A 213 0.70 -8.07 -10.77
N SER A 214 0.45 -6.79 -11.03
CA SER A 214 1.49 -5.78 -11.26
C SER A 214 1.44 -4.70 -10.21
N PHE A 215 2.61 -4.34 -9.70
CA PHE A 215 2.79 -3.39 -8.63
C PHE A 215 3.73 -2.27 -9.04
N THR A 216 3.48 -1.09 -8.47
CA THR A 216 4.45 0.00 -8.45
C THR A 216 4.79 0.32 -7.00
N THR A 217 6.08 0.44 -6.73
CA THR A 217 6.64 0.72 -5.42
C THR A 217 7.46 1.99 -5.49
N TRP A 218 7.21 2.92 -4.58
CA TRP A 218 7.91 4.20 -4.49
C TRP A 218 8.67 4.31 -3.18
N LEU A 219 9.91 4.78 -3.28
CA LEU A 219 10.64 5.31 -2.15
C LEU A 219 10.28 6.79 -1.98
N VAL A 220 9.78 7.18 -0.82
CA VAL A 220 9.23 8.52 -0.59
C VAL A 220 9.76 9.12 0.70
N ALA A 221 10.06 10.40 0.68
CA ALA A 221 10.29 11.22 1.87
C ALA A 221 9.10 12.15 2.10
N THR A 222 8.52 12.12 3.29
CA THR A 222 7.34 12.90 3.67
C THR A 222 7.61 13.76 4.89
N ASN A 223 7.31 15.06 4.81
CA ASN A 223 7.33 15.95 5.96
C ASN A 223 6.00 15.84 6.73
N THR A 224 6.05 15.46 8.01
CA THR A 224 4.83 15.15 8.77
C THR A 224 4.01 16.37 9.18
N ALA A 225 4.60 17.57 9.16
CA ALA A 225 3.89 18.79 9.53
C ALA A 225 3.17 19.43 8.33
N THR A 226 3.71 19.25 7.12
CA THR A 226 3.19 19.88 5.89
C THR A 226 2.55 18.89 4.93
N ASN A 227 2.66 17.58 5.18
CA ASN A 227 2.28 16.49 4.27
C ASN A 227 2.92 16.58 2.89
N GLU A 228 4.03 17.31 2.79
CA GLU A 228 4.82 17.36 1.59
C GLU A 228 5.49 16.01 1.35
N MET A 229 5.39 15.52 0.11
CA MET A 229 6.01 14.28 -0.34
C MET A 229 7.02 14.51 -1.47
N VAL A 230 8.14 13.79 -1.41
CA VAL A 230 9.18 13.77 -2.43
C VAL A 230 9.42 12.31 -2.84
N THR A 231 9.13 11.99 -4.10
CA THR A 231 9.44 10.66 -4.66
C THR A 231 10.92 10.58 -4.98
N LEU A 232 11.62 9.68 -4.30
CA LEU A 232 13.06 9.47 -4.41
C LEU A 232 13.40 8.42 -5.47
N GLN A 233 12.65 7.32 -5.53
CA GLN A 233 12.86 6.23 -6.49
C GLN A 233 11.54 5.51 -6.81
N THR A 234 11.39 5.02 -8.03
CA THR A 234 10.26 4.18 -8.46
C THR A 234 10.75 2.81 -8.93
N ILE A 235 10.04 1.76 -8.54
CA ILE A 235 10.30 0.37 -8.90
C ILE A 235 8.99 -0.23 -9.43
N LYS A 236 9.05 -0.91 -10.58
CA LYS A 236 7.93 -1.69 -11.12
C LYS A 236 8.23 -3.18 -11.02
N TRP A 237 7.24 -3.96 -10.61
CA TRP A 237 7.39 -5.40 -10.51
C TRP A 237 6.05 -6.11 -10.74
N ARG A 238 6.14 -7.37 -11.16
CA ARG A 238 4.98 -8.20 -11.51
C ARG A 238 5.20 -9.61 -11.01
N MET A 239 4.14 -10.25 -10.55
CA MET A 239 4.16 -11.65 -10.15
C MET A 239 3.11 -12.42 -10.94
N ARG A 240 3.52 -13.52 -11.56
CA ARG A 240 2.65 -14.42 -12.32
C ARG A 240 2.70 -15.83 -11.77
N LEU A 241 1.56 -16.50 -11.74
CA LEU A 241 1.44 -17.86 -11.25
C LEU A 241 0.37 -18.61 -12.03
N GLY A 242 0.74 -19.74 -12.61
CA GLY A 242 -0.20 -20.78 -13.02
C GLY A 242 0.01 -22.03 -12.16
N ILE A 243 -1.07 -22.60 -11.63
CA ILE A 243 -1.05 -23.93 -11.02
C ILE A 243 -2.10 -24.77 -11.74
N GLU A 244 -1.70 -25.90 -12.29
CA GLU A 244 -2.62 -26.92 -12.78
C GLU A 244 -2.95 -27.89 -11.64
N VAL A 245 -4.21 -28.28 -11.51
CA VAL A 245 -4.67 -29.20 -10.47
C VAL A 245 -5.45 -30.34 -11.11
N ASN A 246 -5.05 -31.58 -10.81
CA ASN A 246 -5.82 -32.76 -11.17
C ASN A 246 -6.51 -33.31 -9.91
N PRO A 247 -7.83 -33.08 -9.72
CA PRO A 247 -8.53 -33.50 -8.52
C PRO A 247 -8.68 -35.03 -8.40
N SER A 248 -8.49 -35.80 -9.48
CA SER A 248 -8.56 -37.28 -9.44
C SER A 248 -7.30 -37.91 -8.86
N ARG A 249 -6.21 -37.16 -8.72
CA ARG A 249 -4.97 -37.64 -8.10
C ARG A 249 -5.06 -37.63 -6.57
N PRO A 250 -4.31 -38.53 -5.89
CA PRO A 250 -4.21 -38.49 -4.44
C PRO A 250 -3.63 -37.16 -3.97
N LEU A 251 -4.04 -36.75 -2.76
CA LEU A 251 -3.51 -35.58 -2.07
C LEU A 251 -1.98 -35.66 -1.97
N GLY A 252 -1.28 -34.57 -2.24
CA GLY A 252 0.19 -34.54 -2.35
C GLY A 252 0.72 -34.67 -3.78
N HIS A 253 -0.16 -34.99 -4.73
CA HIS A 253 0.20 -35.19 -6.14
C HIS A 253 -0.81 -34.55 -7.11
N ARG A 254 -1.71 -33.68 -6.62
CA ARG A 254 -2.76 -33.06 -7.46
C ARG A 254 -2.23 -31.88 -8.24
N ALA A 255 -1.43 -31.04 -7.61
CA ALA A 255 -1.06 -29.73 -8.12
C ALA A 255 0.33 -29.75 -8.78
N LYS A 256 0.46 -28.98 -9.85
CA LYS A 256 1.70 -28.78 -10.57
C LYS A 256 1.85 -27.30 -10.92
N LEU A 257 2.99 -26.71 -10.55
CA LEU A 257 3.35 -25.37 -10.96
C LEU A 257 3.54 -25.33 -12.49
N GLN A 258 2.86 -24.38 -13.13
CA GLN A 258 3.01 -24.05 -14.55
C GLN A 258 3.92 -22.82 -14.69
N GLU A 259 4.14 -22.37 -15.93
CA GLU A 259 4.91 -21.16 -16.20
C GLU A 259 4.33 -19.92 -15.47
N PRO A 260 5.19 -18.95 -15.08
CA PRO A 260 6.62 -18.92 -15.35
C PRO A 260 7.44 -19.74 -14.34
N SER A 261 8.46 -20.47 -14.81
CA SER A 261 9.40 -21.17 -13.94
C SER A 261 10.25 -20.23 -13.07
N ALA A 262 10.45 -18.98 -13.53
CA ALA A 262 11.12 -17.91 -12.82
C ALA A 262 10.40 -16.58 -13.06
N GLN A 263 10.32 -15.75 -12.02
CA GLN A 263 9.69 -14.43 -12.11
C GLN A 263 10.58 -13.43 -12.85
N GLU A 264 9.94 -12.49 -13.55
CA GLU A 264 10.63 -11.37 -14.15
C GLU A 264 11.22 -10.48 -13.04
N GLN A 265 12.50 -10.11 -13.18
CA GLN A 265 13.13 -9.26 -12.17
C GLN A 265 12.55 -7.84 -12.20
N PRO A 266 12.42 -7.19 -11.03
CA PRO A 266 11.83 -5.86 -10.93
C PRO A 266 12.67 -4.81 -11.66
N GLN A 267 12.00 -3.80 -12.19
CA GLN A 267 12.62 -2.70 -12.92
C GLN A 267 12.72 -1.46 -12.03
N VAL A 268 13.94 -1.06 -11.70
CA VAL A 268 14.23 0.25 -11.08
C VAL A 268 14.20 1.31 -12.18
N LEU A 269 13.30 2.28 -12.10
CA LEU A 269 13.11 3.28 -13.15
C LEU A 269 14.17 4.38 -13.08
N SER A 270 14.69 4.81 -14.24
CA SER A 270 15.61 5.96 -14.33
C SER A 270 14.90 7.30 -14.11
N LYS A 271 13.57 7.33 -14.34
CA LYS A 271 12.71 8.49 -14.10
C LYS A 271 11.55 8.07 -13.21
N ASN A 272 11.33 8.85 -12.15
CA ASN A 272 10.24 8.60 -11.22
C ASN A 272 8.88 8.86 -11.87
N GLU A 273 7.92 7.99 -11.53
CA GLU A 273 6.52 8.15 -11.89
C GLU A 273 5.73 8.78 -10.73
N PRO A 274 4.71 9.59 -11.02
CA PRO A 274 3.87 10.18 -9.98
C PRO A 274 3.09 9.10 -9.23
N ILE A 275 2.86 9.32 -7.93
CA ILE A 275 2.06 8.43 -7.10
C ILE A 275 0.58 8.75 -7.33
N PRO A 276 -0.26 7.79 -7.78
CA PRO A 276 -1.70 8.02 -7.91
C PRO A 276 -2.33 8.36 -6.55
N PRO A 277 -3.30 9.29 -6.47
CA PRO A 277 -3.93 9.65 -5.20
C PRO A 277 -4.53 8.46 -4.45
N SER A 278 -5.09 7.48 -5.17
CA SER A 278 -5.65 6.24 -4.63
C SER A 278 -4.62 5.30 -3.99
N ALA A 279 -3.32 5.47 -4.27
CA ALA A 279 -2.25 4.74 -3.58
C ALA A 279 -1.95 5.28 -2.18
N LEU A 280 -2.41 6.50 -1.87
CA LEU A 280 -2.05 7.23 -0.65
C LEU A 280 -3.11 7.14 0.46
N VAL A 281 -4.29 6.60 0.14
CA VAL A 281 -5.47 6.65 1.01
C VAL A 281 -6.11 5.27 1.13
N LYS A 282 -7.02 5.14 2.10
CA LYS A 282 -7.90 3.97 2.24
C LYS A 282 -8.84 3.84 1.03
N PRO A 283 -9.32 2.62 0.73
CA PRO A 283 -8.91 1.34 1.30
C PRO A 283 -7.58 0.82 0.71
N ASN A 284 -6.94 -0.13 1.38
CA ASN A 284 -5.85 -0.91 0.78
C ASN A 284 -6.43 -2.04 -0.08
N ALA A 285 -5.56 -2.73 -0.82
CA ALA A 285 -5.93 -3.78 -1.74
C ALA A 285 -6.68 -4.92 -1.05
N ASN A 286 -6.31 -5.28 0.19
CA ASN A 286 -6.95 -6.37 0.92
C ASN A 286 -8.36 -6.00 1.39
N ASP A 287 -8.56 -4.77 1.86
CA ASP A 287 -9.86 -4.26 2.32
C ASP A 287 -10.84 -3.99 1.15
N ALA A 288 -10.31 -3.69 -0.03
CA ALA A 288 -11.11 -3.39 -1.23
C ALA A 288 -11.44 -4.61 -2.08
N GLN A 289 -10.78 -5.74 -1.84
CA GLN A 289 -10.97 -6.96 -2.60
C GLN A 289 -12.40 -7.49 -2.40
N SER A 290 -13.00 -7.96 -3.49
CA SER A 290 -14.29 -8.63 -3.50
C SER A 290 -14.15 -10.04 -4.06
N HIS A 291 -14.77 -11.01 -3.39
CA HIS A 291 -14.81 -12.39 -3.86
C HIS A 291 -16.04 -12.60 -4.76
N ALA A 292 -15.80 -12.97 -6.01
CA ALA A 292 -16.82 -13.27 -7.01
C ALA A 292 -16.82 -14.76 -7.35
N ILE A 293 -18.00 -15.32 -7.61
CA ILE A 293 -18.17 -16.71 -8.04
C ILE A 293 -19.01 -16.71 -9.31
N TYR A 294 -18.53 -17.40 -10.33
CA TYR A 294 -19.14 -17.51 -11.64
C TYR A 294 -19.44 -18.99 -11.93
N PHE A 295 -20.71 -19.35 -12.12
CA PHE A 295 -21.11 -20.70 -12.53
C PHE A 295 -21.19 -20.82 -14.07
N GLY A 296 -21.07 -22.04 -14.60
CA GLY A 296 -21.07 -22.29 -16.04
C GLY A 296 -22.23 -21.63 -16.83
N ASN A 297 -21.92 -21.17 -18.05
CA ASN A 297 -22.74 -20.57 -19.13
C ASN A 297 -23.87 -19.57 -18.78
N ALA A 298 -24.05 -19.18 -17.53
CA ALA A 298 -24.95 -18.11 -17.14
C ALA A 298 -24.26 -17.27 -16.08
N PHE A 299 -23.96 -16.00 -16.42
CA PHE A 299 -23.50 -14.97 -15.50
C PHE A 299 -24.54 -14.75 -14.39
N ASN A 300 -24.51 -15.57 -13.35
CA ASN A 300 -25.17 -15.26 -12.09
C ASN A 300 -24.10 -14.72 -11.14
N ILE A 301 -24.04 -13.40 -11.05
CA ILE A 301 -23.24 -12.68 -10.07
C ILE A 301 -23.93 -12.88 -8.71
N THR A 302 -23.34 -13.71 -7.85
CA THR A 302 -23.63 -13.65 -6.42
C THR A 302 -22.50 -12.86 -5.75
N THR A 303 -22.65 -11.55 -5.68
CA THR A 303 -21.93 -10.71 -4.73
C THR A 303 -22.42 -11.02 -3.32
N CYS A 304 -21.49 -11.27 -2.40
CA CYS A 304 -21.46 -10.81 -1.01
C CYS A 304 -20.65 -11.80 -0.15
N LEU A 305 -19.53 -11.35 0.40
CA LEU A 305 -19.33 -11.18 1.84
C LEU A 305 -17.99 -10.47 2.06
N GLY A 306 -18.09 -9.15 2.31
CA GLY A 306 -17.02 -8.39 2.93
C GLY A 306 -17.00 -8.63 4.44
N ASN A 307 -15.77 -8.68 4.97
CA ASN A 307 -15.31 -8.56 6.34
C ASN A 307 -15.82 -9.54 7.41
N ALA A 308 -14.88 -10.36 7.89
CA ALA A 308 -14.57 -10.48 9.31
C ALA A 308 -13.06 -10.39 9.49
#